data_AF-A0A1Q7R9A2-F1
#
_entry.id   AF-A0A1Q7R9A2-F1
#
_cell.length_a   1.000
_cell.length_b   1.000
_cell.length_c   1.000
_cell.angle_alpha   90.00
_cell.angle_beta   90.00
_cell.angle_gamma   90.00
#
_symmetry.space_group_name_H-M   'P 1'
#
loop_
_entity.id
_entity.type
_entity.pdbx_description
1 polymer ?
#
loop_
_entity_poly.entity_id
_entity_poly.type
_entity_poly.pdbx_seq_one_letter_code
_entity_poly.pdbx_strand_id
1 'polypeptide(L)'
;MLMREPGVTADDITADLGAVSCVWRERFGAPPVSLVFPRNQVAFLPVIRACGIRVWRGNEPGWYYDCNESSTNRPLARGRRLLDAVNPRVRHARAVEDDMTRASLFLRTNLPAAAWALHCARIRNELDALRPPQVFHIWWHDHNLGAAVRQRLGRVEQVCDMVAERCLRRLLVSQSMGDLLEEPALAPADTPPVRS
;
A
#
# COMPACT_ATOMS: atom_id res chain seq x y z
N MET A 1 -0.66 -13.04 -13.84
CA MET A 1 -0.90 -12.24 -15.05
C MET A 1 0.11 -11.10 -15.13
N LEU A 2 0.84 -10.95 -16.23
CA LEU A 2 1.71 -9.79 -16.45
C LEU A 2 1.01 -8.90 -17.48
N MET A 3 0.29 -7.89 -16.99
CA MET A 3 -0.69 -7.11 -17.78
C MET A 3 -0.09 -6.26 -18.90
N ARG A 4 1.25 -6.24 -19.06
CA ARG A 4 1.93 -5.51 -20.14
C ARG A 4 2.74 -6.43 -21.05
N GLU A 5 2.54 -7.74 -20.96
CA GLU A 5 3.15 -8.66 -21.90
C GLU A 5 2.54 -8.53 -23.30
N PRO A 6 3.36 -8.64 -24.37
CA PRO A 6 2.85 -8.63 -25.74
C PRO A 6 1.79 -9.71 -25.92
N GLY A 7 0.63 -9.33 -26.45
CA GLY A 7 -0.47 -10.24 -26.77
C GLY A 7 -1.56 -10.33 -25.69
N VAL A 8 -1.40 -9.71 -24.51
CA VAL A 8 -2.49 -9.61 -23.53
C VAL A 8 -3.57 -8.65 -24.03
N THR A 9 -4.81 -9.11 -24.05
CA THR A 9 -5.98 -8.35 -24.51
C THR A 9 -6.90 -7.94 -23.36
N ALA A 10 -7.85 -7.04 -23.65
CA ALA A 10 -8.89 -6.67 -22.69
C ALA A 10 -9.79 -7.86 -22.31
N ASP A 11 -10.00 -8.80 -23.23
CA ASP A 11 -10.81 -9.99 -23.01
C ASP A 11 -10.12 -10.95 -22.04
N ASP A 12 -8.80 -11.11 -22.15
CA ASP A 12 -8.01 -11.90 -21.20
C ASP A 12 -8.13 -11.34 -19.78
N ILE A 13 -8.01 -10.01 -19.64
CA ILE A 13 -8.13 -9.31 -18.35
C ILE A 13 -9.53 -9.50 -17.78
N THR A 14 -10.55 -9.43 -18.63
CA THR A 14 -11.96 -9.62 -18.22
C THR A 14 -12.20 -11.06 -17.75
N ALA A 15 -11.68 -12.05 -18.48
CA ALA A 15 -11.78 -13.45 -18.12
C ALA A 15 -11.06 -13.75 -16.79
N ASP A 16 -9.85 -13.25 -16.62
CA ASP A 16 -9.07 -13.42 -15.38
C ASP A 16 -9.78 -12.76 -14.19
N LEU A 17 -10.25 -11.52 -14.31
CA LEU A 17 -11.01 -10.86 -13.24
C LEU A 17 -12.35 -11.53 -12.96
N GLY A 18 -13.00 -12.08 -13.99
CA GLY A 18 -14.19 -12.92 -13.84
C GLY A 18 -13.92 -14.17 -13.01
N ALA A 19 -12.85 -14.90 -13.32
CA ALA A 19 -12.43 -16.07 -12.56
C ALA A 19 -12.08 -15.71 -11.10
N VAL A 20 -11.34 -14.62 -10.89
CA VAL A 20 -11.02 -14.12 -9.54
C VAL A 20 -12.30 -13.77 -8.77
N SER A 21 -13.27 -13.12 -9.42
CA SER A 21 -14.57 -12.77 -8.81
C SER A 21 -15.36 -14.01 -8.38
N CYS A 22 -15.36 -15.07 -9.18
CA CYS A 22 -15.99 -16.34 -8.81
C CYS A 22 -15.35 -16.95 -7.56
N VAL A 23 -14.02 -17.07 -7.53
CA VAL A 23 -13.28 -17.63 -6.38
C VAL A 23 -13.49 -16.79 -5.13
N TRP A 24 -13.52 -15.47 -5.26
CA TRP A 24 -13.76 -14.55 -4.14
C TRP A 24 -15.17 -14.70 -3.57
N ARG A 25 -16.19 -14.78 -4.43
CA ARG A 25 -17.57 -15.01 -3.99
C ARG A 25 -17.72 -16.34 -3.26
N GLU A 26 -17.09 -17.40 -3.77
CA GLU A 26 -17.12 -18.73 -3.15
C GLU A 26 -16.47 -18.72 -1.76
N ARG A 27 -15.31 -18.05 -1.61
CA ARG A 27 -14.53 -18.08 -0.37
C ARG A 27 -14.95 -17.04 0.67
N PHE A 28 -15.39 -15.87 0.23
CA PHE A 28 -15.59 -14.70 1.08
C PHE A 28 -17.00 -14.10 0.98
N GLY A 29 -17.88 -14.66 0.13
CA GLY A 29 -19.26 -14.19 -0.03
C GLY A 29 -19.41 -12.86 -0.76
N ALA A 30 -18.32 -12.26 -1.24
CA ALA A 30 -18.32 -10.97 -1.93
C ALA A 30 -17.26 -10.93 -3.05
N PRO A 31 -17.48 -10.16 -4.13
CA PRO A 31 -16.45 -9.93 -5.14
C PRO A 31 -15.34 -9.02 -4.60
N PRO A 32 -14.12 -9.10 -5.16
CA PRO A 32 -13.05 -8.18 -4.80
C PRO A 32 -13.41 -6.76 -5.25
N VAL A 33 -13.11 -5.77 -4.41
CA VAL A 33 -13.31 -4.34 -4.72
C VAL A 33 -11.99 -3.61 -4.94
N SER A 34 -10.87 -4.26 -4.67
CA SER A 34 -9.53 -3.66 -4.71
C SER A 34 -8.53 -4.50 -5.51
N LEU A 35 -7.57 -3.85 -6.19
CA LEU A 35 -6.55 -4.53 -7.00
C LEU A 35 -5.12 -4.04 -6.69
N VAL A 36 -4.18 -4.98 -6.65
CA VAL A 36 -2.74 -4.68 -6.67
C VAL A 36 -2.16 -5.16 -7.99
N PHE A 37 -1.57 -4.26 -8.76
CA PHE A 37 -1.00 -4.60 -10.07
C PHE A 37 0.23 -5.52 -9.94
N PRO A 38 0.25 -6.64 -10.68
CA PRO A 38 1.45 -7.46 -10.82
C PRO A 38 2.62 -6.62 -11.31
N ARG A 39 3.77 -6.72 -10.62
CA ARG A 39 4.98 -5.93 -10.90
C ARG A 39 4.73 -4.42 -10.97
N ASN A 40 3.70 -3.87 -10.32
CA ASN A 40 3.44 -2.44 -10.33
C ASN A 40 3.23 -1.86 -11.75
N GLN A 41 2.73 -2.70 -12.67
CA GLN A 41 2.49 -2.36 -14.07
C GLN A 41 1.01 -2.03 -14.28
N VAL A 42 0.68 -0.74 -14.17
CA VAL A 42 -0.69 -0.24 -14.41
C VAL A 42 -1.05 -0.37 -15.89
N ALA A 43 -2.17 -1.04 -16.18
CA ALA A 43 -2.72 -1.23 -17.52
C ALA A 43 -4.24 -1.52 -17.43
N PHE A 44 -4.96 -1.39 -18.55
CA PHE A 44 -6.38 -1.79 -18.66
C PHE A 44 -7.34 -1.21 -17.60
N LEU A 45 -7.08 0.00 -17.08
CA LEU A 45 -7.92 0.63 -16.05
C LEU A 45 -9.42 0.66 -16.38
N PRO A 46 -9.86 0.99 -17.62
CA PRO A 46 -11.30 0.96 -17.94
C PRO A 46 -11.93 -0.43 -17.77
N VAL A 47 -11.23 -1.49 -18.15
CA VAL A 47 -11.68 -2.88 -18.02
C VAL A 47 -11.76 -3.27 -16.54
N ILE A 48 -10.72 -2.95 -15.77
CA ILE A 48 -10.64 -3.24 -14.34
C ILE A 48 -11.80 -2.59 -13.58
N ARG A 49 -12.12 -1.33 -13.91
CA ARG A 49 -13.29 -0.60 -13.36
C ARG A 49 -14.60 -1.27 -13.75
N ALA A 50 -14.76 -1.66 -15.01
CA ALA A 50 -15.96 -2.35 -15.48
C ALA A 50 -16.17 -3.71 -14.78
N CYS A 51 -15.11 -4.38 -14.37
CA CYS A 51 -15.17 -5.64 -13.60
C CYS A 51 -15.48 -5.45 -12.10
N GLY A 52 -15.71 -4.22 -11.62
CA GLY A 52 -16.13 -3.93 -10.25
C GLY A 52 -15.01 -3.60 -9.27
N ILE A 53 -13.77 -3.45 -9.74
CA ILE A 53 -12.68 -2.92 -8.92
C ILE A 53 -12.85 -1.41 -8.80
N ARG A 54 -12.91 -0.92 -7.55
CA ARG A 54 -13.15 0.50 -7.21
C ARG A 54 -11.94 1.20 -6.63
N VAL A 55 -10.93 0.45 -6.18
CA VAL A 55 -9.68 1.01 -5.67
C VAL A 55 -8.49 0.17 -6.12
N TRP A 56 -7.37 0.79 -6.44
CA TRP A 56 -6.15 0.08 -6.82
C TRP A 56 -4.91 0.70 -6.20
N ARG A 57 -3.87 -0.12 -6.04
CA ARG A 57 -2.59 0.32 -5.47
C ARG A 57 -1.64 0.85 -6.56
N GLY A 58 -1.31 2.13 -6.49
CA GLY A 58 -0.28 2.76 -7.30
C GLY A 58 1.14 2.60 -6.75
N ASN A 59 2.11 3.06 -7.54
CA ASN A 59 3.53 2.89 -7.25
C ASN A 59 4.01 3.87 -6.16
N GLU A 60 5.12 3.50 -5.51
CA GLU A 60 5.79 4.38 -4.56
C GLU A 60 6.30 5.66 -5.25
N PRO A 61 6.27 6.82 -4.56
CA PRO A 61 6.70 8.08 -5.13
C PRO A 61 8.20 8.07 -5.46
N GLY A 62 8.53 8.45 -6.70
CA GLY A 62 9.90 8.61 -7.19
C GLY A 62 10.15 7.83 -8.48
N TRP A 63 10.84 8.47 -9.44
CA TRP A 63 11.18 7.88 -10.75
C TRP A 63 11.90 6.52 -10.64
N TYR A 64 12.64 6.31 -9.55
CA TYR A 64 13.40 5.09 -9.31
C TYR A 64 12.52 3.93 -8.79
N TYR A 65 11.23 4.15 -8.55
CA TYR A 65 10.23 3.09 -8.35
C TYR A 65 9.40 2.84 -9.61
N ASP A 66 9.60 3.60 -10.68
CA ASP A 66 8.90 3.40 -11.94
C ASP A 66 9.42 2.16 -12.65
N CYS A 67 8.56 1.16 -12.83
CA CYS A 67 8.89 -0.08 -13.52
C CYS A 67 9.03 0.10 -15.05
N ASN A 68 8.82 1.32 -15.56
CA ASN A 68 8.96 1.66 -16.97
C ASN A 68 10.39 1.70 -17.49
N GLU A 69 11.40 1.89 -16.64
CA GLU A 69 12.78 2.06 -17.13
C GLU A 69 13.72 0.92 -16.70
N SER A 70 14.47 0.39 -17.66
CA SER A 70 15.64 -0.48 -17.44
C SER A 70 16.72 0.21 -16.57
N SER A 71 16.64 1.53 -16.41
CA SER A 71 17.48 2.37 -15.56
C SER A 71 17.30 2.08 -14.05
N THR A 72 16.18 1.48 -13.64
CA THR A 72 15.82 1.29 -12.23
C THR A 72 16.53 0.10 -11.55
N ASN A 73 17.28 -0.71 -12.31
CA ASN A 73 18.15 -1.76 -11.77
C ASN A 73 19.59 -1.30 -11.52
N ARG A 74 19.90 -0.02 -11.79
CA ARG A 74 21.25 0.55 -11.56
C ARG A 74 21.57 0.64 -10.06
N PRO A 75 22.86 0.51 -9.67
CA PRO A 75 23.30 0.59 -8.28
C PRO A 75 22.87 1.92 -7.61
N LEU A 76 22.86 3.03 -8.37
CA LEU A 76 22.38 4.32 -7.89
C LEU A 76 20.89 4.30 -7.51
N ALA A 77 20.04 3.67 -8.32
CA ALA A 77 18.62 3.52 -8.03
C ALA A 77 18.41 2.64 -6.78
N ARG A 78 19.20 1.55 -6.64
CA ARG A 78 19.17 0.70 -5.45
C ARG A 78 19.57 1.46 -4.18
N GLY A 79 20.64 2.25 -4.24
CA GLY A 79 21.09 3.10 -3.14
C GLY A 79 20.02 4.12 -2.71
N ARG A 80 19.38 4.78 -3.69
CA ARG A 80 18.29 5.74 -3.43
C ARG A 80 17.07 5.07 -2.79
N ARG A 81 16.67 3.87 -3.24
CA ARG A 81 15.58 3.10 -2.61
C ARG A 81 15.89 2.71 -1.17
N LEU A 82 17.14 2.35 -0.87
CA LEU A 82 17.54 2.05 0.49
C LEU A 82 17.50 3.31 1.36
N LEU A 83 18.07 4.42 0.87
CA LEU A 83 18.06 5.70 1.58
C LEU A 83 16.63 6.17 1.83
N ASP A 84 15.77 6.12 0.82
CA ASP A 84 14.35 6.45 0.94
C ASP A 84 13.67 5.56 1.99
N ALA A 85 13.93 4.26 1.98
CA ALA A 85 13.38 3.32 2.96
C ALA A 85 13.81 3.65 4.41
N VAL A 86 15.04 4.12 4.64
CA VAL A 86 15.54 4.34 6.01
C VAL A 86 15.52 5.81 6.47
N ASN A 87 15.30 6.77 5.58
CA ASN A 87 15.41 8.19 5.92
C ASN A 87 14.20 8.68 6.74
N PRO A 88 14.37 9.07 8.02
CA PRO A 88 13.25 9.46 8.87
C PRO A 88 12.56 10.77 8.50
N ARG A 89 13.12 11.54 7.55
CA ARG A 89 12.56 12.81 7.08
C ARG A 89 11.65 12.66 5.86
N VAL A 90 11.68 11.51 5.19
CA VAL A 90 10.85 11.25 4.02
C VAL A 90 9.37 11.15 4.44
N ARG A 91 8.49 11.69 3.59
CA ARG A 91 7.02 11.67 3.77
C ARG A 91 6.32 11.28 2.47
N HIS A 92 5.69 10.13 2.48
CA HIS A 92 5.00 9.49 1.34
C HIS A 92 3.52 9.23 1.62
N ALA A 93 3.02 9.55 2.82
CA ALA A 93 1.58 9.55 3.07
C ALA A 93 0.87 10.58 2.17
N ARG A 94 -0.19 10.13 1.51
CA ARG A 94 -0.96 10.91 0.52
C ARG A 94 -2.43 10.53 0.61
N ALA A 95 -3.31 11.46 0.24
CA ALA A 95 -4.72 11.15 0.07
C ALA A 95 -4.91 10.15 -1.08
N VAL A 96 -6.05 9.46 -1.08
CA VAL A 96 -6.49 8.67 -2.24
C VAL A 96 -6.72 9.64 -3.41
N GLU A 97 -6.19 9.30 -4.57
CA GLU A 97 -6.33 10.07 -5.82
C GLU A 97 -7.29 9.31 -6.73
N ASP A 98 -8.53 9.80 -6.85
CA ASP A 98 -9.63 9.12 -7.54
C ASP A 98 -9.85 7.69 -6.99
N ASP A 99 -9.49 6.67 -7.76
CA ASP A 99 -9.55 5.26 -7.41
C ASP A 99 -8.17 4.68 -7.03
N MET A 100 -7.14 5.52 -6.87
CA MET A 100 -5.77 5.09 -6.59
C MET A 100 -5.35 5.42 -5.17
N THR A 101 -4.94 4.41 -4.40
CA THR A 101 -4.09 4.59 -3.21
C THR A 101 -2.63 4.37 -3.57
N ARG A 102 -1.73 5.28 -3.16
CA ARG A 102 -0.29 5.09 -3.41
C ARG A 102 0.33 4.15 -2.40
N ALA A 103 1.25 3.28 -2.82
CA ALA A 103 2.17 2.63 -1.91
C ALA A 103 3.07 3.69 -1.25
N SER A 104 3.19 3.67 0.08
CA SER A 104 4.00 4.67 0.81
C SER A 104 5.31 4.10 1.33
N LEU A 105 5.30 2.83 1.75
CA LEU A 105 6.47 2.16 2.30
C LEU A 105 6.47 0.66 2.06
N PHE A 106 7.51 0.18 1.37
CA PHE A 106 7.89 -1.22 1.34
C PHE A 106 8.64 -1.58 2.63
N LEU A 107 8.04 -2.46 3.43
CA LEU A 107 8.61 -2.90 4.69
C LEU A 107 9.79 -3.86 4.44
N ARG A 108 11.01 -3.35 4.65
CA ARG A 108 12.25 -4.10 4.43
C ARG A 108 12.63 -4.85 5.69
N THR A 109 12.13 -6.07 5.83
CA THR A 109 12.43 -6.94 6.98
C THR A 109 13.84 -7.52 6.98
N ASN A 110 14.60 -7.40 5.89
CA ASN A 110 15.98 -7.88 5.76
C ASN A 110 17.04 -6.77 5.86
N LEU A 111 16.88 -5.84 6.81
CA LEU A 111 17.85 -4.78 7.08
C LEU A 111 18.84 -5.16 8.22
N PRO A 112 20.09 -4.66 8.19
CA PRO A 112 20.95 -4.65 9.38
C PRO A 112 20.28 -3.94 10.56
N ALA A 113 20.67 -4.24 11.80
CA ALA A 113 20.03 -3.71 13.00
C ALA A 113 19.95 -2.16 13.03
N ALA A 114 21.03 -1.47 12.68
CA ALA A 114 21.06 -0.01 12.63
C ALA A 114 20.11 0.57 11.54
N ALA A 115 20.11 -0.03 10.36
CA ALA A 115 19.21 0.37 9.27
C ALA A 115 17.75 0.06 9.60
N TRP A 116 17.48 -1.03 10.32
CA TRP A 116 16.15 -1.36 10.84
C TRP A 116 15.66 -0.32 11.85
N ALA A 117 16.51 0.12 12.78
CA ALA A 117 16.17 1.18 13.72
C ALA A 117 15.79 2.49 13.00
N LEU A 118 16.52 2.85 11.94
CA LEU A 118 16.19 4.00 11.09
C LEU A 118 14.89 3.80 10.29
N HIS A 119 14.64 2.60 9.75
CA HIS A 119 13.39 2.25 9.08
C HIS A 119 12.19 2.38 10.03
N CYS A 120 12.32 1.90 11.26
CA CYS A 120 11.32 2.09 12.32
C CYS A 120 11.14 3.56 12.69
N ALA A 121 12.22 4.34 12.76
CA ALA A 121 12.12 5.78 13.02
C ALA A 121 11.38 6.50 11.88
N ARG A 122 11.61 6.12 10.63
CA ARG A 122 10.83 6.62 9.48
C ARG A 122 9.34 6.28 9.61
N ILE A 123 9.00 5.01 9.87
CA ILE A 123 7.62 4.56 10.05
C ILE A 123 6.94 5.39 11.15
N ARG A 124 7.58 5.49 12.31
CA ARG A 124 7.06 6.24 13.46
C ARG A 124 6.78 7.70 13.10
N ASN A 125 7.74 8.35 12.45
CA ASN A 125 7.64 9.73 12.04
C ASN A 125 6.53 10.00 11.00
N GLU A 126 6.27 9.04 10.11
CA GLU A 126 5.14 9.09 9.16
C GLU A 126 3.80 8.93 9.88
N LEU A 127 3.70 7.93 10.76
CA LEU A 127 2.50 7.69 11.56
C LEU A 127 2.15 8.90 12.44
N ASP A 128 3.14 9.55 13.06
CA ASP A 128 2.93 10.72 13.91
C ASP A 128 2.59 12.00 13.12
N ALA A 129 3.09 12.09 11.88
CA ALA A 129 2.82 13.20 10.99
C ALA A 129 1.53 13.03 10.16
N LEU A 130 0.89 11.86 10.21
CA LEU A 130 -0.29 11.55 9.42
C LEU A 130 -1.44 12.50 9.78
N ARG A 131 -2.11 13.04 8.78
CA ARG A 131 -3.29 13.90 8.94
C ARG A 131 -4.39 13.47 7.97
N PRO A 132 -5.67 13.44 8.36
CA PRO A 132 -6.75 13.20 7.41
C PRO A 132 -6.71 14.19 6.23
N PRO A 133 -7.00 13.77 4.99
CA PRO A 133 -7.40 12.44 4.54
C PRO A 133 -6.22 11.57 4.04
N GLN A 134 -5.01 11.76 4.58
CA GLN A 134 -3.82 11.03 4.14
C GLN A 134 -3.86 9.55 4.55
N VAL A 135 -3.44 8.70 3.63
CA VAL A 135 -3.24 7.26 3.80
C VAL A 135 -1.75 6.97 3.79
N PHE A 136 -1.30 6.17 4.75
CA PHE A 136 0.05 5.63 4.80
C PHE A 136 0.01 4.13 4.52
N HIS A 137 0.28 3.74 3.27
CA HIS A 137 0.18 2.35 2.83
C HIS A 137 1.52 1.63 3.02
N ILE A 138 1.59 0.77 4.03
CA ILE A 138 2.72 -0.13 4.28
C ILE A 138 2.46 -1.47 3.62
N TRP A 139 3.42 -2.01 2.88
CA TRP A 139 3.27 -3.30 2.18
C TRP A 139 4.57 -4.13 2.23
N TRP A 140 4.44 -5.45 2.12
CA TRP A 140 5.57 -6.39 2.02
C TRP A 140 5.17 -7.61 1.19
N HIS A 141 6.15 -8.48 0.93
CA HIS A 141 5.91 -9.80 0.36
C HIS A 141 6.19 -10.89 1.40
N ASP A 142 5.39 -11.95 1.37
CA ASP A 142 5.52 -13.16 2.16
C ASP A 142 6.90 -13.83 2.01
N HIS A 143 7.42 -13.93 0.78
CA HIS A 143 8.74 -14.52 0.52
C HIS A 143 9.89 -13.76 1.19
N ASN A 144 9.69 -12.48 1.56
CA ASN A 144 10.68 -11.75 2.34
C ASN A 144 10.83 -12.27 3.76
N LEU A 145 9.93 -13.12 4.26
CA LEU A 145 9.98 -13.63 5.62
C LEU A 145 10.75 -14.96 5.74
N GLY A 146 10.89 -15.72 4.65
CA GLY A 146 11.28 -17.15 4.69
C GLY A 146 12.68 -17.49 5.21
N ALA A 147 13.70 -16.65 5.00
CA ALA A 147 15.09 -17.02 5.35
C ALA A 147 15.42 -16.85 6.85
N ALA A 148 14.70 -15.99 7.56
CA ALA A 148 14.92 -15.70 8.98
C ALA A 148 13.58 -15.44 9.68
N VAL A 149 12.66 -16.41 9.55
CA VAL A 149 11.24 -16.27 9.89
C VAL A 149 11.01 -15.62 11.24
N ARG A 150 11.61 -16.15 12.32
CA ARG A 150 11.43 -15.59 13.68
C ARG A 150 11.82 -14.12 13.76
N GLN A 151 12.99 -13.75 13.26
CA GLN A 151 13.47 -12.37 13.28
C GLN A 151 12.59 -11.46 12.43
N ARG A 152 12.22 -11.90 11.23
CA ARG A 152 11.49 -11.08 10.26
C ARG A 152 10.01 -10.93 10.64
N LEU A 153 9.41 -11.95 11.25
CA LEU A 153 8.07 -11.85 11.85
C LEU A 153 8.09 -10.92 13.06
N GLY A 154 9.05 -11.02 13.97
CA GLY A 154 9.17 -10.08 15.09
C GLY A 154 9.34 -8.62 14.64
N ARG A 155 9.91 -8.40 13.45
CA ARG A 155 9.98 -7.07 12.81
C ARG A 155 8.63 -6.59 12.28
N VAL A 156 7.84 -7.48 11.69
CA VAL A 156 6.46 -7.14 11.27
C VAL A 156 5.60 -6.84 12.50
N GLU A 157 5.69 -7.69 13.53
CA GLU A 157 5.02 -7.50 14.83
C GLU A 157 5.36 -6.14 15.44
N GLN A 158 6.64 -5.77 15.49
CA GLN A 158 7.07 -4.46 15.98
C GLN A 158 6.39 -3.30 15.25
N VAL A 159 6.16 -3.40 13.93
CA VAL A 159 5.46 -2.35 13.17
C VAL A 159 3.96 -2.38 13.44
N CYS A 160 3.36 -3.56 13.52
CA CYS A 160 1.97 -3.73 13.91
C CYS A 160 1.69 -3.13 15.29
N ASP A 161 2.58 -3.33 16.26
CA ASP A 161 2.47 -2.74 17.60
C ASP A 161 2.47 -1.21 17.56
N MET A 162 3.35 -0.59 16.74
CA MET A 162 3.39 0.87 16.58
C MET A 162 2.07 1.43 16.03
N VAL A 163 1.42 0.69 15.12
CA VAL A 163 0.12 1.06 14.54
C VAL A 163 -0.98 0.84 15.57
N ALA A 164 -1.01 -0.32 16.23
CA ALA A 164 -2.01 -0.68 17.23
C ALA A 164 -2.03 0.30 18.40
N GLU A 165 -0.87 0.70 18.91
CA GLU A 165 -0.75 1.72 19.97
C GLU A 165 -1.44 3.04 19.58
N ARG A 166 -1.26 3.49 18.32
CA ARG A 166 -1.87 4.73 17.82
C ARG A 166 -3.35 4.58 17.53
N CYS A 167 -3.80 3.41 17.07
CA CYS A 167 -5.22 3.07 16.95
C CYS A 167 -5.92 3.13 18.32
N LEU A 168 -5.33 2.53 19.36
CA LEU A 168 -5.88 2.53 20.72
C LEU A 168 -6.00 3.96 21.27
N ARG A 169 -5.05 4.83 20.92
CA ARG A 169 -5.06 6.25 21.27
C ARG A 169 -5.96 7.11 20.35
N ARG A 170 -6.67 6.50 19.40
CA ARG A 170 -7.52 7.17 18.40
C ARG A 170 -6.80 8.23 17.57
N LEU A 171 -5.50 8.05 17.34
CA LEU A 171 -4.67 8.95 16.54
C LEU A 171 -4.71 8.60 15.04
N LEU A 172 -5.01 7.34 14.71
CA LEU A 172 -5.16 6.85 13.34
C LEU A 172 -6.13 5.66 13.33
N VAL A 173 -6.54 5.25 12.13
CA VAL A 173 -7.33 4.04 11.90
C VAL A 173 -6.52 3.09 11.02
N SER A 174 -6.54 1.80 11.34
CA SER A 174 -6.01 0.75 10.48
C SER A 174 -7.12 0.27 9.56
N GLN A 175 -6.88 0.30 8.25
CA GLN A 175 -7.87 0.01 7.22
C GLN A 175 -7.27 -0.88 6.13
N SER A 176 -8.12 -1.75 5.57
CA SER A 176 -7.86 -2.40 4.29
C SER A 176 -8.03 -1.41 3.14
N MET A 177 -7.55 -1.74 1.93
CA MET A 177 -7.85 -0.90 0.76
C MET A 177 -9.35 -0.82 0.47
N GLY A 178 -10.11 -1.89 0.75
CA GLY A 178 -11.55 -1.90 0.57
C GLY A 178 -12.26 -0.90 1.47
N ASP A 179 -11.78 -0.73 2.70
CA ASP A 179 -12.37 0.17 3.70
C ASP A 179 -12.17 1.66 3.33
N LEU A 180 -11.21 1.96 2.43
CA LEU A 180 -10.99 3.33 1.91
C LEU A 180 -12.14 3.81 1.01
N LEU A 181 -13.01 2.89 0.58
CA LEU A 181 -14.21 3.20 -0.20
C LEU A 181 -15.38 3.67 0.66
N GLU A 182 -15.29 3.46 1.98
CA GLU A 182 -16.26 3.91 2.97
C GLU A 182 -15.79 5.24 3.56
N GLU A 183 -16.71 6.15 3.91
CA GLU A 183 -16.32 7.42 4.54
C GLU A 183 -15.53 7.16 5.83
N PRO A 184 -14.43 7.90 6.09
CA PRO A 184 -13.57 7.63 7.24
C PRO A 184 -14.34 7.79 8.56
N ALA A 185 -14.31 6.74 9.39
CA ALA A 185 -15.02 6.67 10.67
C ALA A 185 -14.61 7.73 11.73
N LEU A 186 -13.58 8.55 11.46
CA LEU A 186 -13.32 9.76 12.26
C LEU A 186 -14.19 10.91 11.74
N ALA A 187 -15.47 10.89 12.12
CA ALA A 187 -16.28 12.10 12.07
C ALA A 187 -15.62 13.17 12.97
N PRO A 188 -15.52 14.45 12.53
CA PRO A 188 -15.14 15.52 13.44
C PRO A 188 -16.17 15.59 14.57
N ALA A 189 -15.69 15.67 15.82
CA ALA A 189 -16.54 15.91 16.97
C ALA A 189 -17.44 17.14 16.68
N ASP A 190 -18.74 16.96 16.97
CA ASP A 190 -19.83 17.91 16.72
C ASP A 190 -19.41 19.37 16.81
N THR A 191 -19.59 20.11 15.72
CA THR A 191 -19.64 21.58 15.79
C THR A 191 -21.00 21.95 16.39
N PRO A 192 -21.06 22.65 17.53
CA PRO A 192 -22.35 23.00 18.13
C PRO A 192 -23.12 23.94 17.18
N PRO A 193 -24.46 23.85 17.15
CA PRO A 193 -25.26 24.68 16.25
C PRO A 193 -25.07 26.15 16.62
N VAL A 194 -24.67 26.94 15.61
CA VAL A 194 -24.73 28.40 15.67
C VAL A 194 -26.18 28.77 15.90
N ARG A 195 -26.49 29.25 17.11
CA ARG A 195 -27.78 29.87 17.41
C ARG A 195 -27.86 31.18 16.63
N SER A 196 -28.86 31.28 15.77
CA SER A 196 -29.37 32.56 15.24
C SER A 196 -30.32 33.21 16.23
#